data_AF-A0A060BM26-F1
#
_entry.id   AF-A0A060BM26-F1
#
_cell.length_a   1.000
_cell.length_b   1.000
_cell.length_c   1.000
_cell.angle_alpha   90.00
_cell.angle_beta   90.00
_cell.angle_gamma   90.00
#
_symmetry.space_group_name_H-M   'P 1'
#
loop_
_entity.id
_entity.type
_entity.pdbx_description
1 polymer ?
#
loop_
_entity_poly.entity_id
_entity_poly.type
_entity_poly.pdbx_seq_one_letter_code
_entity_poly.pdbx_strand_id
1 'polypeptide(L)'
;FLEISLPDPAAGAQVYLSVGIAPHTDDLAALWTTESRARTLAHRAGGGLAGHLTQAGRQFCTTTPQGASEVVAGYPWFEAWGRDTCISLPGLTFEAGRTDFGLAVLTRLGKSLHHGLLPNMFAADGNHAYNAVDAALWYGFAVQSLCRTAGEAALPGCAKRLARLLA
;
A
#
# COMPACT_ATOMS: atom_id res chain seq x y z
N PHE A 1 -18.70 -21.16 -2.47
CA PHE A 1 -17.91 -20.91 -3.69
C PHE A 1 -18.87 -20.81 -4.85
N LEU A 2 -18.79 -19.73 -5.63
CA LEU A 2 -19.53 -19.62 -6.89
C LEU A 2 -18.61 -20.18 -7.97
N GLU A 3 -18.90 -21.38 -8.45
CA GLU A 3 -18.15 -22.02 -9.52
C GLU A 3 -18.84 -21.70 -10.83
N ILE A 4 -18.25 -20.79 -11.61
CA ILE A 4 -18.75 -20.42 -12.94
C ILE A 4 -17.87 -21.18 -13.94
N SER A 5 -18.42 -22.26 -14.50
CA SER A 5 -17.75 -22.96 -15.60
C SER A 5 -17.69 -22.04 -16.82
N LEU A 6 -16.48 -21.71 -17.25
CA LEU A 6 -16.26 -21.04 -18.52
C LEU A 6 -16.33 -22.08 -19.66
N PRO A 7 -16.93 -21.75 -20.81
CA PRO A 7 -16.84 -22.61 -21.99
C PRO A 7 -15.38 -22.77 -22.40
N ASP A 8 -15.01 -23.91 -22.99
CA ASP A 8 -13.64 -24.16 -23.46
C ASP A 8 -13.24 -23.09 -24.49
N PRO A 9 -12.34 -22.16 -24.14
CA PRO A 9 -12.04 -21.05 -25.03
C PRO A 9 -11.16 -21.55 -26.18
N ALA A 10 -11.55 -21.23 -27.42
CA ALA A 10 -10.67 -21.42 -28.57
C ALA A 10 -9.33 -20.71 -28.34
N ALA A 11 -8.24 -21.24 -28.89
CA ALA A 11 -6.92 -20.63 -28.76
C ALA A 11 -6.95 -19.15 -29.19
N GLY A 12 -6.56 -18.25 -28.28
CA GLY A 12 -6.57 -16.79 -28.50
C GLY A 12 -7.89 -16.09 -28.19
N ALA A 13 -8.92 -16.81 -27.70
CA ALA A 13 -10.16 -16.19 -27.24
C ALA A 13 -9.90 -15.28 -26.02
N GLN A 14 -10.61 -14.16 -25.98
CA GLN A 14 -10.56 -13.20 -24.87
C GLN A 14 -11.82 -13.35 -24.03
N VAL A 15 -11.64 -13.44 -22.72
CA VAL A 15 -12.75 -13.53 -21.75
C VAL A 15 -12.75 -12.25 -20.93
N TYR A 16 -13.89 -11.57 -20.90
CA TYR A 16 -14.12 -10.40 -20.06
C TYR A 16 -15.07 -10.75 -18.93
N LEU A 17 -14.71 -10.40 -17.70
CA LEU A 17 -15.53 -10.60 -16.52
C LEU A 17 -15.98 -9.23 -15.98
N SER A 18 -17.28 -9.04 -15.84
CA SER A 18 -17.88 -7.89 -15.16
C SER A 18 -18.66 -8.33 -13.94
N VAL A 19 -18.49 -7.64 -12.81
CA VAL A 19 -19.23 -7.91 -11.57
C VAL A 19 -19.81 -6.60 -11.08
N GLY A 20 -21.09 -6.60 -10.74
CA GLY A 20 -21.80 -5.40 -10.28
C GLY A 20 -23.12 -5.76 -9.61
N ILE A 21 -23.72 -4.76 -8.95
CA ILE A 21 -25.03 -4.88 -8.29
C ILE A 21 -26.21 -4.61 -9.23
N ALA A 22 -25.93 -4.27 -10.49
CA ALA A 22 -26.90 -4.06 -11.55
C ALA A 22 -26.31 -4.52 -12.89
N PRO A 23 -27.14 -4.92 -13.87
CA PRO A 23 -26.69 -5.18 -15.22
C PRO A 23 -26.04 -3.94 -15.82
N HIS A 24 -24.94 -4.14 -16.55
CA HIS A 24 -24.34 -3.10 -17.38
C HIS A 24 -24.47 -3.51 -18.86
N THR A 25 -24.55 -2.53 -19.75
CA THR A 25 -24.64 -2.74 -21.20
C THR A 25 -23.43 -2.20 -21.95
N ASP A 26 -22.37 -1.84 -21.22
CA ASP A 26 -21.18 -1.28 -21.85
C ASP A 26 -20.39 -2.36 -22.61
N ASP A 27 -19.62 -1.91 -23.59
CA ASP A 27 -18.68 -2.76 -24.30
C ASP A 27 -17.46 -3.03 -23.40
N LEU A 28 -17.43 -4.20 -22.77
CA LEU A 28 -16.34 -4.64 -21.91
C LEU A 28 -14.98 -4.67 -22.63
N ALA A 29 -14.95 -4.98 -23.92
CA ALA A 29 -13.71 -4.98 -24.70
C ALA A 29 -13.20 -3.56 -24.92
N ALA A 30 -14.11 -2.61 -25.20
CA ALA A 30 -13.77 -1.20 -25.29
C ALA A 30 -13.32 -0.61 -23.95
N LEU A 31 -14.00 -0.96 -22.85
CA LEU A 31 -13.61 -0.54 -21.49
C LEU A 31 -12.22 -1.08 -21.13
N TRP A 32 -11.97 -2.37 -21.34
CA TRP A 32 -10.66 -2.99 -21.13
C TRP A 32 -9.58 -2.35 -21.99
N THR A 33 -9.85 -2.12 -23.27
CA THR A 33 -8.89 -1.50 -24.19
C THR A 33 -8.56 -0.08 -23.76
N THR A 34 -9.56 0.69 -23.35
CA THR A 34 -9.39 2.07 -22.85
C THR A 34 -8.53 2.08 -21.60
N GLU A 35 -8.87 1.26 -20.61
CA GLU A 35 -8.11 1.13 -19.37
C GLU A 35 -6.67 0.63 -19.62
N SER A 36 -6.51 -0.41 -20.45
CA SER A 36 -5.20 -0.97 -20.81
C SER A 36 -4.32 0.03 -21.54
N ARG A 37 -4.89 0.80 -22.47
CA ARG A 37 -4.17 1.89 -23.16
C ARG A 37 -3.76 2.97 -22.17
N ALA A 38 -4.64 3.39 -21.28
CA ALA A 38 -4.32 4.37 -20.26
C ALA A 38 -3.17 3.89 -19.36
N ARG A 39 -3.21 2.63 -18.89
CA ARG A 39 -2.12 2.01 -18.11
C ARG A 39 -0.82 1.92 -18.89
N THR A 40 -0.87 1.53 -20.16
CA THR A 40 0.32 1.40 -21.02
C THR A 40 0.93 2.77 -21.33
N LEU A 41 0.10 3.79 -21.58
CA LEU A 41 0.55 5.16 -21.80
C LEU A 41 1.16 5.74 -20.52
N ALA A 42 0.51 5.55 -19.37
CA ALA A 42 1.06 5.93 -18.06
C ALA A 42 2.40 5.22 -17.79
N HIS A 43 2.50 3.93 -18.10
CA HIS A 43 3.74 3.17 -17.99
C HIS A 43 4.85 3.74 -18.88
N ARG A 44 4.55 4.07 -20.14
CA ARG A 44 5.50 4.66 -21.09
C ARG A 44 5.90 6.09 -20.71
N ALA A 45 4.97 6.87 -20.18
CA ALA A 45 5.20 8.23 -19.72
C ALA A 45 5.94 8.29 -18.37
N GLY A 46 5.90 7.22 -17.58
CA GLY A 46 6.30 7.22 -16.17
C GLY A 46 7.81 7.21 -15.89
N GLY A 47 8.69 7.22 -16.88
CA GLY A 47 10.14 7.22 -16.63
C GLY A 47 10.74 5.84 -16.37
N GLY A 48 10.29 4.81 -17.09
CA GLY A 48 10.87 3.47 -17.06
C GLY A 48 10.43 2.62 -15.86
N LEU A 49 11.29 1.70 -15.42
CA LEU A 49 10.97 0.74 -14.35
C LEU A 49 10.58 1.43 -13.04
N ALA A 50 11.28 2.51 -12.66
CA ALA A 50 10.98 3.25 -11.42
C ALA A 50 9.56 3.87 -11.43
N GLY A 51 9.15 4.41 -12.58
CA GLY A 51 7.79 4.91 -12.80
C GLY A 51 6.73 3.81 -12.70
N HIS A 52 7.01 2.67 -13.33
CA HIS A 52 6.12 1.52 -13.27
C HIS A 52 5.93 1.03 -11.83
N LEU A 53 7.02 0.86 -11.08
CA LEU A 53 6.96 0.44 -9.68
C LEU A 53 6.26 1.48 -8.80
N THR A 54 6.45 2.77 -9.08
CA THR A 54 5.73 3.86 -8.40
C THR A 54 4.23 3.77 -8.62
N GLN A 55 3.79 3.52 -9.87
CA GLN A 55 2.39 3.37 -10.22
C GLN A 55 1.80 2.09 -9.62
N ALA A 56 2.45 0.94 -9.83
CA ALA A 56 2.01 -0.34 -9.31
C ALA A 56 1.94 -0.34 -7.78
N GLY A 57 2.91 0.28 -7.11
CA GLY A 57 2.96 0.43 -5.67
C GLY A 57 1.74 1.13 -5.06
N ARG A 58 1.03 1.99 -5.83
CA ARG A 58 -0.18 2.68 -5.34
C ARG A 58 -1.26 1.71 -4.87
N GLN A 59 -1.36 0.54 -5.48
CA GLN A 59 -2.42 -0.41 -5.15
C GLN A 59 -2.31 -0.92 -3.71
N PHE A 60 -1.11 -0.91 -3.12
CA PHE A 60 -0.89 -1.35 -1.75
C PHE A 60 -1.16 -0.24 -0.73
N CYS A 61 -1.25 1.02 -1.16
CA CYS A 61 -1.56 2.15 -0.30
C CYS A 61 -3.07 2.36 -0.23
N THR A 62 -3.69 1.93 0.87
CA THR A 62 -5.15 1.96 1.03
C THR A 62 -5.57 2.88 2.18
N THR A 63 -6.87 3.14 2.23
CA THR A 63 -7.53 3.82 3.34
C THR A 63 -8.61 2.90 3.88
N THR A 64 -8.57 2.61 5.18
CA THR A 64 -9.60 1.82 5.87
C THR A 64 -10.95 2.56 5.84
N PRO A 65 -12.08 1.86 6.08
CA PRO A 65 -13.39 2.51 6.20
C PRO A 65 -13.44 3.63 7.26
N GLN A 66 -12.59 3.55 8.28
CA GLN A 66 -12.45 4.55 9.36
C GLN A 66 -11.54 5.73 8.97
N GLY A 67 -11.03 5.77 7.74
CA GLY A 67 -10.19 6.86 7.22
C GLY A 67 -8.70 6.74 7.55
N ALA A 68 -8.25 5.61 8.10
CA ALA A 68 -6.83 5.42 8.42
C ALA A 68 -6.04 4.90 7.21
N SER A 69 -4.87 5.51 6.95
CA SER A 69 -3.93 5.08 5.91
C SER A 69 -3.21 3.78 6.31
N GLU A 70 -3.18 2.82 5.39
CA GLU A 70 -2.56 1.51 5.59
C GLU A 70 -1.82 1.00 4.35
N VAL A 71 -0.81 0.16 4.58
CA VAL A 71 -0.14 -0.58 3.50
C VAL A 71 -0.57 -2.04 3.60
N VAL A 72 -1.24 -2.52 2.56
CA VAL A 72 -1.61 -3.93 2.42
C VAL A 72 -0.37 -4.72 2.06
N ALA A 73 -0.09 -5.81 2.79
CA ALA A 73 1.11 -6.63 2.55
C ALA A 73 1.03 -7.42 1.24
N GLY A 74 -0.16 -7.79 0.78
CA GLY A 74 -0.34 -8.53 -0.45
C GLY A 74 -1.79 -8.93 -0.75
N TYR A 75 -2.23 -8.73 -1.98
CA TYR A 75 -3.55 -9.21 -2.42
C TYR A 75 -3.50 -10.69 -2.82
N PRO A 76 -4.63 -11.42 -2.68
CA PRO A 76 -5.89 -11.00 -2.06
C PRO A 76 -6.00 -11.37 -0.56
N TRP A 77 -5.02 -12.07 0.01
CA TRP A 77 -5.19 -12.75 1.30
C TRP A 77 -4.58 -12.02 2.50
N PHE A 78 -3.78 -10.97 2.29
CA PHE A 78 -3.11 -10.27 3.38
C PHE A 78 -3.73 -8.90 3.63
N GLU A 79 -3.71 -8.51 4.91
CA GLU A 79 -4.06 -7.17 5.38
C GLU A 79 -2.78 -6.36 5.63
N ALA A 80 -2.85 -5.34 6.49
CA ALA A 80 -1.68 -4.62 6.95
C ALA A 80 -0.89 -5.45 7.97
N TRP A 81 0.40 -5.63 7.72
CA TRP A 81 1.35 -6.28 8.63
C TRP A 81 2.45 -5.31 8.97
N GLY A 82 2.82 -5.18 10.25
CA GLY A 82 3.73 -4.13 10.70
C GLY A 82 5.11 -4.24 10.08
N ARG A 83 5.67 -5.45 10.03
CA ARG A 83 6.96 -5.73 9.36
C ARG A 83 6.92 -5.34 7.88
N ASP A 84 5.98 -5.90 7.13
CA ASP A 84 5.84 -5.71 5.68
C ASP A 84 5.57 -4.25 5.32
N THR A 85 4.74 -3.58 6.12
CA THR A 85 4.50 -2.14 6.01
C THR A 85 5.83 -1.40 6.16
N CYS A 86 6.56 -1.60 7.25
CA CYS A 86 7.79 -0.84 7.51
C CYS A 86 8.91 -1.10 6.49
N ILE A 87 9.04 -2.31 5.96
CA ILE A 87 10.01 -2.62 4.90
C ILE A 87 9.66 -1.87 3.61
N SER A 88 8.39 -1.90 3.22
CA SER A 88 7.94 -1.36 1.92
C SER A 88 7.69 0.15 1.94
N LEU A 89 7.42 0.73 3.10
CA LEU A 89 6.97 2.12 3.24
C LEU A 89 7.89 3.14 2.55
N PRO A 90 9.23 3.07 2.65
CA PRO A 90 10.09 4.06 2.00
C PRO A 90 9.93 4.11 0.48
N GLY A 91 9.94 2.96 -0.18
CA GLY A 91 9.76 2.87 -1.63
C GLY A 91 8.32 3.17 -2.05
N LEU A 92 7.34 2.73 -1.25
CA LEU A 92 5.93 3.01 -1.52
C LEU A 92 5.55 4.46 -1.24
N THR A 93 6.32 5.23 -0.48
CA THR A 93 5.91 6.58 -0.07
C THR A 93 6.97 7.63 -0.34
N PHE A 94 8.02 7.70 0.46
CA PHE A 94 8.98 8.81 0.44
C PHE A 94 9.68 8.93 -0.91
N GLU A 95 10.18 7.83 -1.45
CA GLU A 95 10.85 7.81 -2.77
C GLU A 95 9.85 7.93 -3.93
N ALA A 96 8.57 7.61 -3.69
CA ALA A 96 7.49 7.68 -4.67
C ALA A 96 6.67 8.99 -4.60
N GLY A 97 7.12 10.00 -3.84
CA GLY A 97 6.47 11.30 -3.74
C GLY A 97 5.14 11.31 -2.97
N ARG A 98 4.89 10.31 -2.10
CA ARG A 98 3.66 10.18 -1.29
C ARG A 98 3.93 10.36 0.22
N THR A 99 4.75 11.34 0.56
CA THR A 99 5.26 11.54 1.93
C THR A 99 4.17 11.71 2.98
N ASP A 100 3.10 12.46 2.69
CA ASP A 100 2.01 12.68 3.65
C ASP A 100 1.28 11.38 4.02
N PHE A 101 1.08 10.49 3.04
CA PHE A 101 0.54 9.16 3.29
C PHE A 101 1.47 8.33 4.18
N GLY A 102 2.78 8.34 3.88
CA GLY A 102 3.77 7.63 4.69
C GLY A 102 3.85 8.15 6.13
N LEU A 103 3.73 9.47 6.33
CA LEU A 103 3.66 10.09 7.66
C LEU A 103 2.40 9.64 8.44
N ALA A 104 1.25 9.58 7.78
CA ALA A 104 0.01 9.09 8.39
C ALA A 104 0.15 7.61 8.83
N VAL A 105 0.75 6.77 7.99
CA VAL A 105 1.03 5.36 8.31
C VAL A 105 2.00 5.25 9.50
N LEU A 106 3.14 5.94 9.48
CA LEU A 106 4.12 5.91 10.59
C LEU A 106 3.53 6.39 11.92
N THR A 107 2.66 7.40 11.87
CA THR A 107 1.95 7.90 13.05
C THR A 107 1.03 6.83 13.64
N ARG A 108 0.22 6.19 12.80
CA ARG A 108 -0.68 5.10 13.21
C ARG A 108 0.11 3.94 13.83
N LEU A 109 1.17 3.50 13.15
CA LEU A 109 2.05 2.44 13.63
C LEU A 109 2.67 2.79 14.98
N GLY A 110 3.19 4.01 15.14
CA GLY A 110 3.84 4.38 16.40
C GLY A 110 2.87 4.45 17.58
N LYS A 111 1.59 4.82 17.36
CA LYS A 111 0.54 4.74 18.39
C LYS A 111 0.25 3.31 18.86
N SER A 112 0.61 2.30 18.06
CA SER A 112 0.47 0.89 18.40
C SER A 112 1.70 0.30 19.10
N LEU A 113 2.76 1.07 19.31
CA LEU A 113 3.95 0.61 20.02
C LEU A 113 3.60 0.23 21.46
N HIS A 114 4.05 -0.94 21.88
CA HIS A 114 3.82 -1.46 23.22
C HIS A 114 5.10 -2.12 23.74
N HIS A 115 5.63 -1.62 24.86
CA HIS A 115 6.92 -2.05 25.42
C HIS A 115 8.09 -2.11 24.41
N GLY A 116 8.14 -1.13 23.50
CA GLY A 116 9.19 -1.06 22.48
C GLY A 116 9.00 -2.03 21.30
N LEU A 117 7.90 -2.77 21.25
CA LEU A 117 7.54 -3.65 20.15
C LEU A 117 6.46 -3.01 19.27
N LEU A 118 6.56 -3.25 17.97
CA LEU A 118 5.51 -2.96 17.00
C LEU A 118 4.71 -4.24 16.74
N PRO A 119 3.37 -4.17 16.58
CA PRO A 119 2.60 -5.32 16.12
C PRO A 119 3.13 -5.89 14.81
N ASN A 120 3.21 -7.21 14.71
CA ASN A 120 3.38 -7.89 13.44
C ASN A 120 2.07 -7.90 12.64
N MET A 121 0.95 -8.16 13.32
CA MET A 121 -0.40 -8.18 12.74
C MET A 121 -1.33 -7.29 13.57
N PHE A 122 -2.11 -6.47 12.87
CA PHE A 122 -3.12 -5.58 13.46
C PHE A 122 -4.46 -6.30 13.52
N ALA A 123 -5.11 -6.24 14.68
CA ALA A 123 -6.41 -6.85 14.93
C ALA A 123 -7.44 -5.76 15.25
N ALA A 124 -8.65 -5.89 14.71
CA ALA A 124 -9.71 -4.89 14.88
C ALA A 124 -10.21 -4.74 16.32
N ASP A 125 -10.06 -5.78 17.14
CA ASP A 125 -10.43 -5.81 18.56
C ASP A 125 -9.33 -5.25 19.49
N GLY A 126 -8.19 -4.81 18.92
CA GLY A 126 -7.04 -4.30 19.67
C GLY A 126 -6.07 -5.38 20.17
N ASN A 127 -6.37 -6.68 19.99
CA ASN A 127 -5.50 -7.79 20.39
C ASN A 127 -4.40 -8.04 19.34
N HIS A 128 -3.54 -7.03 19.15
CA HIS A 128 -2.45 -7.07 18.20
C HIS A 128 -1.40 -8.15 18.53
N ALA A 129 -0.80 -8.73 17.50
CA ALA A 129 0.22 -9.76 17.68
C ALA A 129 1.63 -9.13 17.81
N TYR A 130 2.14 -9.05 19.04
CA TYR A 130 3.50 -8.53 19.34
C TYR A 130 4.55 -9.64 19.35
N ASN A 131 4.64 -10.42 18.26
CA ASN A 131 5.53 -11.59 18.15
C ASN A 131 6.70 -11.39 17.17
N ALA A 132 6.96 -10.14 16.74
CA ALA A 132 8.02 -9.79 15.81
C ALA A 132 8.92 -8.69 16.39
N VAL A 133 10.07 -9.07 16.94
CA VAL A 133 11.05 -8.12 17.48
C VAL A 133 11.63 -7.19 16.41
N ASP A 134 11.78 -7.70 15.19
CA ASP A 134 12.34 -6.97 14.06
C ASP A 134 11.37 -5.92 13.49
N ALA A 135 10.06 -6.03 13.72
CA ALA A 135 9.09 -5.04 13.25
C ALA A 135 9.39 -3.63 13.80
N ALA A 136 9.80 -3.52 15.07
CA ALA A 136 10.23 -2.26 15.67
C ALA A 136 11.54 -1.72 15.06
N LEU A 137 12.46 -2.61 14.68
CA LEU A 137 13.70 -2.22 14.00
C LEU A 137 13.41 -1.68 12.59
N TRP A 138 12.51 -2.34 11.85
CA TRP A 138 12.04 -1.86 10.55
C TRP A 138 11.28 -0.54 10.66
N TYR A 139 10.53 -0.32 11.74
CA TYR A 139 9.93 0.99 12.01
C TYR A 139 10.99 2.09 12.13
N GLY A 140 12.06 1.83 12.91
CA GLY A 140 13.21 2.74 13.01
C GLY A 140 13.86 3.03 11.65
N PHE A 141 14.04 2.00 10.83
CA PHE A 141 14.54 2.13 9.45
C PHE A 141 13.62 3.00 8.57
N ALA A 142 12.30 2.82 8.65
CA ALA A 142 11.35 3.61 7.89
C ALA A 142 11.36 5.10 8.32
N VAL A 143 11.47 5.38 9.62
CA VAL A 143 11.64 6.75 10.14
C VAL A 143 12.96 7.36 9.65
N GLN A 144 14.06 6.60 9.69
CA GLN A 144 15.35 7.04 9.18
C GLN A 144 15.26 7.37 7.68
N SER A 145 14.57 6.53 6.91
CA SER A 145 14.39 6.72 5.47
C SER A 145 13.61 8.00 5.16
N LEU A 146 12.50 8.25 5.86
CA LEU A 146 11.75 9.52 5.79
C LEU A 146 12.66 10.72 6.03
N CYS A 147 13.43 10.66 7.12
CA CYS A 147 14.37 11.71 7.53
C CYS A 147 15.41 12.00 6.44
N ARG A 148 15.94 10.98 5.79
CA ARG A 148 16.90 11.12 4.70
C ARG A 148 16.28 11.79 3.47
N THR A 149 15.07 11.39 3.07
CA THR A 149 14.38 11.97 1.91
C THR A 149 13.97 13.43 2.15
N ALA A 150 13.69 13.82 3.40
CA ALA A 150 13.39 15.20 3.77
C ALA A 150 14.64 16.14 3.81
N GLY A 151 15.85 15.57 3.74
CA GLY A 151 17.13 16.28 3.86
C GLY A 151 17.62 16.48 5.30
N GLU A 152 18.94 16.54 5.51
CA GLU A 152 19.59 16.60 6.83
C GLU A 152 19.10 17.77 7.72
N ALA A 153 18.75 18.90 7.11
CA ALA A 153 18.22 20.06 7.82
C ALA A 153 16.81 19.86 8.42
N ALA A 154 16.03 18.91 7.89
CA ALA A 154 14.67 18.63 8.32
C ALA A 154 14.57 17.59 9.44
N LEU A 155 15.63 16.82 9.70
CA LEU A 155 15.68 15.75 10.71
C LEU A 155 15.21 16.18 12.11
N PRO A 156 15.65 17.33 12.67
CA PRO A 156 15.16 17.79 13.97
C PRO A 156 13.66 18.11 13.95
N GLY A 157 13.13 18.58 12.80
CA GLY A 157 11.72 18.85 12.58
C GLY A 157 10.89 17.58 12.44
N CYS A 158 11.40 16.58 11.71
CA CYS A 158 10.79 15.26 11.56
C CYS A 158 10.74 14.51 12.89
N ALA A 159 11.83 14.50 13.66
CA ALA A 159 11.88 13.91 15.00
C ALA A 159 10.91 14.60 15.96
N LYS A 160 10.82 15.93 15.94
CA LYS A 160 9.83 16.68 16.73
C LYS A 160 8.39 16.42 16.28
N ARG A 161 8.13 16.29 14.96
CA ARG A 161 6.81 15.96 14.43
C ARG A 161 6.39 14.56 14.85
N LEU A 162 7.29 13.58 14.71
CA LEU A 162 7.02 12.21 15.13
C LEU A 162 6.82 12.14 16.64
N ALA A 163 7.70 12.75 17.45
CA ALA A 163 7.54 12.80 18.91
C ALA A 163 6.22 13.46 19.36
N ARG A 164 5.74 14.49 18.65
CA ARG A 164 4.41 15.10 18.89
C ARG A 164 3.23 14.22 18.45
N LEU A 165 3.43 13.36 17.46
CA LEU A 165 2.40 12.46 16.93
C LEU A 165 2.27 11.18 17.76
N LEU A 166 3.28 10.89 18.61
CA LEU A 166 3.36 9.74 19.51
C LEU A 166 3.09 10.08 20.98
N ALA A 167 3.00 11.36 21.34
CA ALA A 167 2.60 11.85 22.66
C ALA A 167 1.08 12.05 22.74
#